data_AF-A0A7V3N602-F1
#
_entry.id   AF-A0A7V3N602-F1
#
_cell.length_a   1.000
_cell.length_b   1.000
_cell.length_c   1.000
_cell.angle_alpha   90.00
_cell.angle_beta   90.00
_cell.angle_gamma   90.00
#
_symmetry.space_group_name_H-M   'P 1'
#
loop_
_entity.id
_entity.type
_entity.pdbx_description
1 polymer ?
#
loop_
_entity_poly.entity_id
_entity_poly.type
_entity_poly.pdbx_seq_one_letter_code
_entity_poly.pdbx_strand_id
1 'polypeptide(L)'
;MKAFLFDRDGTLIVNKHYLSSPTGIRFLPCAIDTLKFLSSNGYKLFIITNQSGVKRGHYSKSRIDEIHRELMMRLQIEKVYISGIFYCEHHPNERCNCRK
;
A
#
# COMPACT_ATOMS: atom_id res chain seq x y z
N MET A 1 9.21 -0.45 -20.99
CA MET A 1 9.33 -0.41 -19.50
C MET A 1 8.34 -1.40 -18.92
N LYS A 2 8.72 -2.19 -17.90
CA LYS A 2 7.85 -3.16 -17.23
C LYS A 2 7.57 -2.74 -15.78
N ALA A 3 6.41 -3.10 -15.25
CA ALA A 3 6.01 -2.74 -13.90
C ALA A 3 5.24 -3.88 -13.20
N PHE A 4 5.33 -3.89 -11.87
CA PHE A 4 4.49 -4.71 -11.00
C PHE A 4 3.57 -3.82 -10.18
N LEU A 5 2.30 -4.24 -10.08
CA LEU A 5 1.27 -3.57 -9.29
C LEU A 5 0.93 -4.49 -8.11
N PHE A 6 1.15 -4.03 -6.89
CA PHE A 6 0.92 -4.78 -5.67
C PHE A 6 -0.33 -4.29 -4.95
N ASP A 7 -1.06 -5.21 -4.32
CA ASP A 7 -1.90 -4.82 -3.19
C ASP A 7 -1.03 -4.42 -1.99
N ARG A 8 -1.59 -3.67 -1.05
CA ARG A 8 -0.95 -3.30 0.21
C ARG A 8 -1.25 -4.35 1.28
N ASP A 9 -2.52 -4.45 1.69
CA ASP A 9 -2.96 -5.23 2.83
C ASP A 9 -3.11 -6.71 2.44
N GLY A 10 -2.43 -7.61 3.15
CA GLY A 10 -2.40 -9.05 2.83
C GLY A 10 -1.45 -9.43 1.69
N THR A 11 -0.74 -8.47 1.09
CA THR A 11 0.29 -8.74 0.04
C THR A 11 1.66 -8.22 0.44
N LEU A 12 1.78 -6.93 0.75
CA LEU A 12 3.04 -6.35 1.23
C LEU A 12 3.10 -6.31 2.76
N ILE A 13 1.98 -6.00 3.39
CA ILE A 13 1.86 -5.90 4.85
C ILE A 13 0.77 -6.83 5.38
N VAL A 14 0.85 -7.19 6.65
CA VAL A 14 -0.18 -8.00 7.33
C VAL A 14 -1.52 -7.28 7.23
N ASN A 15 -2.54 -7.99 6.75
CA ASN A 15 -3.91 -7.48 6.70
C ASN A 15 -4.42 -7.28 8.14
N LYS A 16 -4.82 -6.04 8.46
CA LYS A 16 -5.52 -5.70 9.69
C LYS A 16 -6.83 -5.04 9.32
N HIS A 17 -7.91 -5.44 9.98
CA HIS A 17 -9.20 -4.76 9.84
C HIS A 17 -9.02 -3.27 10.14
N TYR A 18 -9.05 -2.46 9.09
CA TYR A 18 -8.88 -1.01 9.13
C TYR A 18 -7.60 -0.57 9.83
N LEU A 19 -6.44 -0.96 9.29
CA LEU A 19 -5.15 -0.41 9.72
C LEU A 19 -5.21 1.14 9.77
N SER A 20 -5.20 1.67 10.99
CA SER A 20 -5.47 3.09 11.27
C SER A 20 -4.29 3.79 11.96
N SER A 21 -3.13 3.14 12.05
CA SER A 21 -1.91 3.70 12.64
C SER A 21 -0.67 3.28 11.85
N PRO A 22 0.28 4.19 11.58
CA PRO A 22 1.56 3.88 10.95
C PRO A 22 2.37 2.82 11.72
N THR A 23 2.32 2.85 13.06
CA THR A 23 3.00 1.86 13.92
C THR A 23 2.45 0.45 13.76
N GLY A 24 1.24 0.32 13.20
CA GLY A 24 0.60 -0.96 12.93
C GLY A 24 1.16 -1.70 11.72
N ILE A 25 1.98 -1.05 10.88
CA ILE A 25 2.59 -1.65 9.69
C ILE A 25 3.53 -2.79 10.10
N ARG A 26 3.29 -3.97 9.52
CA ARG A 26 4.17 -5.14 9.61
C ARG A 26 4.26 -5.77 8.23
N PHE A 27 5.46 -5.84 7.66
CA PHE A 27 5.67 -6.49 6.36
C PHE A 27 5.42 -7.99 6.46
N LEU A 28 4.86 -8.57 5.39
CA LEU A 28 4.77 -10.01 5.25
C LEU A 28 6.15 -10.61 4.96
N PRO A 29 6.38 -11.91 5.29
CA PRO A 29 7.61 -12.59 4.95
C PRO A 29 7.94 -12.44 3.46
N CYS A 30 9.22 -12.23 3.15
CA CYS A 30 9.75 -12.07 1.79
C CYS A 30 9.21 -10.86 0.99
N ALA A 31 8.30 -10.04 1.52
CA ALA A 31 7.73 -8.90 0.80
C ALA A 31 8.83 -7.90 0.39
N ILE A 32 9.69 -7.52 1.34
CA ILE A 32 10.81 -6.60 1.08
C ILE A 32 11.80 -7.22 0.09
N ASP A 33 12.18 -8.47 0.28
CA ASP A 33 13.15 -9.16 -0.60
C ASP A 33 12.65 -9.30 -2.03
N THR A 34 11.35 -9.56 -2.20
CA THR A 34 10.69 -9.60 -3.50
C THR A 34 10.72 -8.23 -4.17
N LEU A 35 10.38 -7.16 -3.44
CA LEU A 35 10.45 -5.81 -3.99
C LEU A 35 11.89 -5.40 -4.36
N LYS A 36 12.88 -5.77 -3.53
CA LYS A 36 14.31 -5.57 -3.84
C LYS A 36 14.71 -6.28 -5.13
N PHE A 37 14.37 -7.56 -5.25
CA PHE A 37 14.66 -8.36 -6.44
C PHE A 37 14.05 -7.76 -7.71
N LEU A 38 12.78 -7.35 -7.65
CA LEU A 38 12.12 -6.74 -8.82
C LEU A 38 12.71 -5.36 -9.13
N SER A 39 12.98 -4.54 -8.13
CA SER A 39 13.62 -3.24 -8.34
C SER A 39 15.01 -3.37 -8.97
N SER A 40 15.83 -4.33 -8.51
CA SER A 40 17.19 -4.55 -9.05
C SER A 40 17.17 -5.08 -10.49
N ASN A 41 16.09 -5.74 -10.90
CA ASN A 41 15.87 -6.19 -12.28
C ASN A 41 15.18 -5.12 -13.16
N GLY A 42 15.14 -3.86 -12.72
CA GLY A 42 14.68 -2.73 -13.53
C GLY A 42 13.16 -2.60 -13.65
N TYR A 43 12.39 -3.29 -12.82
CA TYR A 43 10.94 -3.13 -12.77
C TYR A 43 10.53 -1.88 -11.99
N LYS A 44 9.50 -1.17 -12.47
CA LYS A 44 8.80 -0.17 -11.67
C LYS A 44 7.82 -0.85 -10.73
N LEU A 45 7.71 -0.34 -9.50
CA LEU A 45 6.86 -0.92 -8.45
C LEU A 45 5.76 0.07 -8.10
N PHE A 46 4.51 -0.35 -8.14
CA PHE A 46 3.36 0.46 -7.75
C PHE A 46 2.52 -0.28 -6.71
N ILE A 47 1.85 0.47 -5.84
CA ILE A 47 0.89 -0.08 -4.88
C ILE A 47 -0.50 0.44 -5.24
N ILE A 48 -1.46 -0.48 -5.43
CA ILE A 48 -2.87 -0.16 -5.67
C ILE A 48 -3.69 -0.80 -4.55
N THR A 49 -4.46 -0.02 -3.78
CA THR A 49 -5.15 -0.54 -2.60
C THR A 49 -6.55 0.03 -2.36
N ASN A 50 -7.46 -0.76 -1.79
CA ASN A 50 -8.79 -0.32 -1.41
C ASN A 50 -8.81 0.06 0.08
N GLN A 51 -9.09 1.33 0.40
CA GLN A 51 -9.09 1.92 1.74
C GLN A 51 -10.48 2.43 2.13
N SER A 52 -11.49 1.56 2.05
CA SER A 52 -12.89 1.91 2.38
C SER A 52 -13.11 2.35 3.83
N GLY A 53 -12.12 2.19 4.70
CA GLY A 53 -12.17 2.67 6.09
C GLY A 53 -12.40 4.17 6.20
N VAL A 54 -12.00 4.96 5.18
CA VAL A 54 -12.26 6.40 5.14
C VAL A 54 -13.75 6.71 5.05
N LYS A 55 -14.45 6.22 4.01
CA LYS A 55 -15.90 6.45 3.86
C LYS A 55 -16.77 5.66 4.84
N ARG A 56 -16.17 4.73 5.60
CA ARG A 56 -16.79 4.06 6.74
C ARG A 56 -16.64 4.84 8.06
N GLY A 57 -15.83 5.90 8.09
CA GLY A 57 -15.58 6.69 9.29
C GLY A 57 -14.61 6.04 10.29
N HIS A 58 -13.84 5.03 9.89
CA HIS A 58 -12.87 4.37 10.78
C HIS A 58 -11.59 5.20 10.98
N TYR A 59 -11.21 6.01 9.99
CA TYR A 59 -10.06 6.91 10.04
C TYR A 59 -10.16 8.00 8.97
N SER A 60 -9.42 9.09 9.15
CA SER A 60 -9.37 10.19 8.19
C SER A 60 -8.51 9.85 6.95
N LYS A 61 -8.69 10.63 5.89
CA LYS A 61 -7.79 10.58 4.72
C LYS A 61 -6.34 10.94 5.09
N SER A 62 -6.14 11.94 5.94
CA SER A 62 -4.80 12.31 6.44
C SER A 62 -4.10 11.14 7.14
N ARG A 63 -4.86 10.27 7.80
CA ARG A 63 -4.31 9.06 8.43
C ARG A 63 -3.81 8.05 7.41
N ILE A 64 -4.49 7.89 6.28
CA ILE A 64 -3.98 7.08 5.17
C ILE A 64 -2.68 7.67 4.62
N ASP A 65 -2.60 8.99 4.46
CA ASP A 65 -1.39 9.64 3.97
C ASP A 65 -0.20 9.48 4.95
N GLU A 66 -0.44 9.50 6.26
CA GLU A 66 0.56 9.15 7.28
C GLU A 66 1.04 7.69 7.16
N ILE A 67 0.11 6.74 7.02
CA ILE A 67 0.43 5.32 6.85
C ILE A 67 1.25 5.09 5.58
N HIS A 68 0.86 5.74 4.48
CA HIS A 68 1.58 5.64 3.21
C HIS A 68 2.98 6.27 3.29
N ARG A 69 3.14 7.42 3.96
CA ARG A 69 4.46 8.02 4.18
C ARG A 69 5.38 7.11 5.00
N GLU A 70 4.87 6.53 6.08
CA GLU A 70 5.62 5.58 6.90
C GLU A 70 6.01 4.32 6.11
N LEU A 71 5.07 3.77 5.33
CA LEU A 71 5.35 2.62 4.47
C LEU A 71 6.48 2.93 3.47
N MET A 72 6.41 4.08 2.81
CA MET A 72 7.43 4.55 1.86
C MET A 72 8.79 4.73 2.55
N MET A 73 8.82 5.36 3.71
CA MET A 73 10.04 5.57 4.49
C MET A 73 10.71 4.24 4.85
N ARG A 74 9.94 3.28 5.36
CA ARG A 74 10.46 1.95 5.72
C ARG A 74 11.00 1.19 4.51
N LEU A 75 10.33 1.27 3.36
CA LEU A 75 10.82 0.67 2.11
C LEU A 75 12.09 1.37 1.61
N GLN A 76 12.19 2.68 1.75
CA GLN A 76 13.37 3.44 1.35
C GLN A 76 14.60 3.10 2.19
N ILE A 77 14.45 2.87 3.50
CA ILE A 77 15.53 2.37 4.37
C ILE A 77 16.09 1.04 3.81
N GLU A 78 15.20 0.20 3.28
CA GLU A 78 15.53 -1.06 2.62
C GLU A 78 15.99 -0.89 1.16
N LYS A 79 16.22 0.34 0.69
CA LYS A 79 16.59 0.68 -0.70
C LYS A 79 15.55 0.22 -1.74
N VAL A 80 14.29 0.11 -1.34
CA VAL A 80 13.16 -0.18 -2.23
C VAL A 80 12.42 1.13 -2.54
N TYR A 81 12.26 1.42 -3.83
CA TYR A 81 11.59 2.65 -4.30
C TYR A 81 10.27 2.32 -4.99
N ILE A 82 9.16 2.70 -4.36
CA ILE A 82 7.83 2.62 -4.95
C ILE A 82 7.60 3.84 -5.83
N SER A 83 7.19 3.61 -7.07
CA SER A 83 6.94 4.64 -8.08
C SER A 83 5.63 5.39 -7.85
N GLY A 84 4.69 4.82 -7.11
CA GLY A 84 3.45 5.47 -6.70
C GLY A 84 2.54 4.56 -5.88
N ILE A 85 1.73 5.19 -5.01
CA ILE A 85 0.67 4.53 -4.25
C ILE A 85 -0.66 5.16 -4.67
N PHE A 86 -1.58 4.33 -5.16
CA PHE A 86 -2.92 4.73 -5.56
C PHE A 86 -3.94 3.98 -4.72
N TYR A 87 -4.98 4.67 -4.27
CA TYR A 87 -5.98 4.07 -3.40
C TYR A 87 -7.40 4.54 -3.69
N CYS A 88 -8.36 3.67 -3.36
CA CYS A 88 -9.79 3.94 -3.47
C CYS A 88 -10.44 3.94 -2.09
N GLU A 89 -11.13 5.03 -1.75
CA GLU A 89 -11.81 5.20 -0.46
C GLU A 89 -13.26 4.68 -0.45
N HIS A 90 -13.76 4.21 -1.60
CA HIS A 90 -15.16 3.86 -1.81
C HIS A 90 -15.56 2.53 -1.17
N HIS A 91 -16.80 2.48 -0.69
CA HIS A 91 -17.49 1.24 -0.35
C HIS A 91 -17.64 0.35 -1.60
N PRO A 92 -17.71 -0.99 -1.43
CA PRO A 92 -17.92 -1.90 -2.55
C PRO A 92 -19.19 -1.61 -3.37
N ASN A 93 -20.21 -1.01 -2.75
CA ASN A 93 -21.51 -0.77 -3.39
C ASN A 93 -21.62 0.60 -4.08
N GLU A 94 -20.61 1.48 -3.95
CA GLU A 94 -20.65 2.86 -4.49
C GLU A 94 -20.40 2.96 -6.00
N ARG A 95 -20.28 1.84 -6.74
CA ARG A 95 -20.08 1.78 -8.21
C ARG A 95 -19.10 2.84 -8.75
N CYS A 96 -17.94 2.97 -8.12
CA CYS A 96 -16.92 3.93 -8.54
C CYS A 96 -15.99 3.34 -9.61
N ASN A 97 -15.27 4.21 -10.33
CA ASN A 97 -14.33 3.79 -11.39
C ASN A 97 -12.89 3.58 -10.91
N CYS A 98 -12.64 3.67 -9.59
CA CYS A 98 -11.29 3.60 -9.02
C CYS A 98 -11.08 2.45 -8.05
N ARG A 99 -12.14 1.74 -7.64
CA ARG A 99 -12.02 0.52 -6.84
C ARG A 99 -11.53 -0.60 -7.75
N LYS A 100 -10.39 -1.19 -7.41
CA LYS A 100 -9.95 -2.48 -7.97
C LYS A 100 -10.82 -3.62 -7.43
#